data_AF-A0A8J6ZCF0-F1
#
_entry.id   AF-A0A8J6ZCF0-F1
#
_cell.length_a   1.000
_cell.length_b   1.000
_cell.length_c   1.000
_cell.angle_alpha   90.00
_cell.angle_beta   90.00
_cell.angle_gamma   90.00
#
_symmetry.space_group_name_H-M   'P 1'
#
loop_
_entity.id
_entity.type
_entity.pdbx_description
1 polymer ?
#
loop_
_entity_poly.entity_id
_entity_poly.type
_entity_poly.pdbx_seq_one_letter_code
_entity_poly.pdbx_strand_id
1 'polypeptide(L)' 'MRSSGAIVDDQGKMNNFALEPRVYVDEQGDRTGFTPYAEMLNGRLAMIGFISLIALEVLTGHGVFGLLTSL' A
#
# COMPACT_ATOMS: atom_id res chain seq x y z
N MET A 1 -0.39 -9.45 -28.37
CA MET A 1 0.83 -8.99 -27.67
C MET A 1 1.98 -9.87 -28.13
N ARG A 2 2.93 -9.35 -28.94
CA ARG A 2 4.15 -10.07 -29.31
C ARG A 2 5.27 -9.51 -28.42
N SER A 3 5.74 -10.29 -27.46
CA SER A 3 6.82 -9.91 -26.53
C SER A 3 8.21 -10.30 -27.08
N SER A 4 8.40 -10.26 -28.40
CA SER A 4 9.67 -10.61 -29.03
C SER A 4 10.22 -9.36 -29.70
N GLY A 5 11.39 -8.92 -29.25
CA GLY A 5 12.16 -7.83 -29.87
C GLY A 5 12.70 -8.15 -31.26
N ALA A 6 12.02 -9.00 -32.04
CA ALA A 6 12.44 -9.40 -33.37
C ALA A 6 11.38 -8.99 -34.39
N ILE A 7 11.75 -8.09 -35.31
CA ILE A 7 10.94 -7.70 -36.48
C ILE A 7 11.68 -8.16 -37.74
N VAL A 8 10.95 -8.74 -38.68
CA VAL A 8 11.45 -9.09 -40.00
C VAL A 8 11.21 -7.90 -40.92
N ASP A 9 12.29 -7.33 -41.47
CA ASP A 9 12.23 -6.21 -42.41
C ASP A 9 11.79 -6.67 -43.81
N ASP A 10 11.36 -5.75 -44.67
CA ASP A 10 10.86 -6.03 -46.03
C ASP A 10 11.95 -6.65 -46.95
N GLN A 11 13.22 -6.53 -46.53
CA GLN A 11 14.37 -7.19 -47.15
C GLN A 11 14.63 -8.63 -46.63
N GLY A 12 13.71 -9.21 -45.85
CA GLY A 12 13.84 -10.55 -45.29
C GLY A 12 14.91 -10.68 -44.19
N LYS A 13 15.44 -9.56 -43.69
CA LYS A 13 16.42 -9.56 -42.59
C LYS A 13 15.72 -9.53 -41.24
N MET A 14 16.19 -10.39 -40.33
CA MET A 14 15.73 -10.42 -38.95
C MET A 14 16.53 -9.42 -38.12
N ASN A 15 15.86 -8.40 -37.59
CA ASN A 15 16.47 -7.43 -36.69
C ASN A 15 16.09 -7.77 -35.25
N ASN A 16 17.10 -8.10 -34.43
CA ASN A 16 16.93 -8.38 -32.99
C ASN A 16 17.24 -7.12 -32.17
N PHE A 17 16.21 -6.47 -31.66
CA PHE A 17 16.27 -5.33 -30.75
C PHE A 17 16.40 -5.82 -29.30
N ALA A 18 17.25 -5.16 -28.53
CA ALA A 18 17.38 -5.43 -27.09
C ALA A 18 16.03 -5.14 -26.41
N LEU A 19 15.46 -6.15 -25.73
CA LEU A 19 14.27 -5.98 -24.93
C LEU A 19 14.69 -5.36 -23.59
N GLU A 20 14.34 -4.10 -23.35
CA GLU A 20 14.68 -3.44 -22.08
C GLU A 20 14.02 -4.17 -20.91
N PRO A 21 14.80 -4.63 -19.91
CA PRO A 21 14.22 -5.14 -18.68
C PRO A 21 13.40 -4.02 -18.03
N ARG A 22 12.10 -4.24 -17.85
CA ARG A 22 11.30 -3.38 -16.98
C ARG A 22 11.87 -3.54 -15.57
N VAL A 23 12.32 -2.44 -14.99
CA VAL A 23 12.65 -2.39 -13.56
C VAL A 23 11.32 -2.53 -12.82
N TYR A 24 11.00 -3.75 -12.41
CA TYR A 24 9.91 -3.98 -11.47
C TYR A 24 10.44 -3.52 -10.13
N VAL A 25 9.89 -2.41 -9.62
CA VAL A 25 9.98 -2.13 -8.20
C VAL A 25 9.18 -3.24 -7.56
N ASP A 26 9.87 -4.20 -6.95
CA ASP A 26 9.20 -5.19 -6.13
C ASP A 26 8.50 -4.43 -5.00
N GLU A 27 7.17 -4.28 -5.09
CA GLU A 27 6.37 -3.70 -4.01
C GLU A 27 6.51 -4.51 -2.71
N GLN A 28 7.09 -5.72 -2.78
CA GLN A 28 7.45 -6.56 -1.65
C GLN A 28 8.86 -6.29 -1.08
N GLY A 29 9.51 -5.20 -1.50
CA GLY A 29 10.76 -4.71 -0.91
C GLY A 29 10.54 -4.27 0.54
N ASP A 30 11.12 -5.03 1.47
CA ASP A 30 11.07 -4.89 2.93
C ASP A 30 9.65 -4.81 3.54
N ARG A 31 9.15 -5.98 3.96
CA ARG A 31 7.98 -6.13 4.84
C ARG A 31 8.16 -5.55 6.24
N THR A 32 9.25 -4.81 6.48
CA THR A 32 9.66 -4.30 7.78
C THR A 32 9.86 -2.79 7.70
N GLY A 33 9.03 -2.03 8.40
CA GLY A 33 9.11 -0.56 8.45
C GLY A 33 7.79 0.14 8.10
N PHE A 34 7.87 1.44 7.83
CA PHE A 34 6.75 2.27 7.38
C PHE A 34 6.46 1.99 5.89
N THR A 35 5.89 0.82 5.61
CA THR A 35 5.39 0.50 4.27
C THR A 35 4.05 1.20 4.03
N PRO A 36 3.72 1.56 2.78
CA PRO A 36 2.43 2.19 2.47
C PRO A 36 1.23 1.36 2.95
N TYR A 37 1.37 0.02 2.93
CA TYR A 37 0.37 -0.90 3.47
C TYR A 37 0.21 -0.76 5.00
N ALA A 38 1.31 -0.73 5.74
CA ALA A 38 1.29 -0.55 7.20
C ALA A 38 0.72 0.81 7.60
N GLU A 39 1.06 1.88 6.87
CA GLU A 39 0.52 3.23 7.10
C GLU A 39 -0.99 3.27 6.89
N MET A 40 -1.49 2.69 5.79
CA MET A 40 -2.93 2.62 5.53
C MET A 40 -3.67 1.78 6.57
N LEU A 41 -3.07 0.69 7.04
CA LEU A 41 -3.66 -0.16 8.07
C LEU A 41 -3.73 0.57 9.41
N ASN A 42 -2.63 1.20 9.84
CA ASN A 42 -2.59 1.99 11.07
C ASN A 42 -3.56 3.18 11.02
N GLY A 43 -3.66 3.88 9.88
CA GLY A 43 -4.60 4.97 9.69
C GLY A 43 -6.07 4.54 9.86
N ARG A 44 -6.47 3.38 9.33
CA ARG A 44 -7.84 2.86 9.50
C ARG A 44 -8.12 2.48 10.95
N LEU A 45 -7.18 1.80 11.61
CA LEU A 45 -7.31 1.44 13.01
C LEU A 45 -7.45 2.69 13.89
N ALA A 46 -6.68 3.75 13.62
CA ALA A 46 -6.80 5.02 14.32
C ALA A 46 -8.18 5.69 14.12
N MET A 47 -8.72 5.69 12.90
CA MET A 47 -10.07 6.23 12.65
C MET A 47 -11.14 5.46 13.42
N ILE A 48 -11.07 4.13 13.45
CA ILE A 48 -12.00 3.28 14.21
C ILE A 48 -11.85 3.55 15.71
N GLY A 49 -10.61 3.62 16.21
CA GLY A 49 -10.32 3.95 17.60
C GLY A 49 -10.92 5.29 18.01
N PHE A 50 -10.74 6.33 17.20
CA PHE A 50 -11.29 7.66 17.48
C PHE A 50 -12.83 7.66 17.52
N ILE A 51 -13.49 7.02 16.55
CA ILE A 51 -14.95 6.92 16.53
C ILE A 51 -15.45 6.13 17.74
N SER A 52 -14.78 5.03 18.11
CA SER A 52 -15.13 4.24 19.28
C SER A 52 -15.01 5.02 20.58
N LEU A 53 -14.01 5.91 20.69
CA LEU A 53 -13.81 6.78 21.84
C LEU A 53 -14.94 7.81 21.96
N ILE A 54 -15.35 8.44 20.85
CA ILE A 54 -16.50 9.34 20.83
C ILE A 54 -17.78 8.60 21.24
N ALA A 55 -18.01 7.42 20.68
CA ALA A 55 -19.20 6.62 21.01
C ALA A 55 -19.22 6.25 22.50
N LEU A 56 -18.07 5.89 23.06
CA LEU A 56 -17.93 5.59 24.47
C LEU A 56 -18.16 6.82 25.35
N GLU A 57 -17.66 7.99 24.97
CA GLU A 57 -17.92 9.25 25.67
C GLU A 57 -19.42 9.57 25.74
N VAL A 58 -20.13 9.42 24.61
CA VAL A 58 -21.59 9.63 24.55
C VAL A 58 -22.35 8.67 25.45
N LEU A 59 -21.94 7.39 25.50
CA LEU A 59 -22.60 6.37 26.31
C LEU A 59 -22.34 6.53 27.82
N THR A 60 -21.11 6.94 28.19
CA THR A 60 -20.67 6.96 29.59
C THR A 60 -20.93 8.31 30.26
N GLY A 61 -21.13 9.39 29.48
CA GLY A 61 -21.36 10.75 29.98
C GLY A 61 -20.17 11.36 30.73
N HIS A 62 -19.07 10.63 30.86
CA HIS A 62 -17.80 11.05 31.41
C HIS A 62 -16.79 11.04 30.27
N GLY A 63 -16.04 12.14 30.11
CA GLY A 63 -15.06 12.26 29.03
C GLY A 63 -14.06 11.11 29.04
N VAL A 64 -13.48 10.80 27.88
CA VAL A 64 -12.50 9.71 27.67
C VAL A 64 -11.35 9.71 28.70
N PHE A 65 -10.96 10.89 29.19
CA PHE A 65 -9.98 11.05 30.26
C PHE A 65 -10.44 10.48 31.60
N GLY A 66 -11.73 10.51 31.92
CA GLY A 66 -12.28 9.91 33.13
C GLY A 66 -12.11 8.39 33.17
N LEU A 67 -12.24 7.72 32.02
CA LEU A 67 -12.02 6.27 31.92
C LEU A 67 -10.54 5.90 31.95
N LEU A 68 -9.67 6.69 31.31
CA LEU A 68 -8.21 6.49 31.35
C LEU A 68 -7.58 6.85 32.70
N THR A 69 -8.13 7.82 33.43
CA THR A 69 -7.69 8.21 34.79
C THR A 69 -8.31 7.33 35.88
N SER A 70 -9.45 6.69 35.61
CA SER A 70 -10.07 5.73 36.54
C SER A 70 -9.40 4.34 36.52
N LEU A 71 -8.40 4.12 35.67
CA LEU A 71 -7.64 2.87 35.59
C LEU A 71 -6.48 2.86 36.58
#